data_AF-A0A317EZJ4-F1
#
_entry.id   AF-A0A317EZJ4-F1
#
_cell.length_a   1.000
_cell.length_b   1.000
_cell.length_c   1.000
_cell.angle_alpha   90.00
_cell.angle_beta   90.00
_cell.angle_gamma   90.00
#
_symmetry.space_group_name_H-M   'P 1'
#
loop_
_entity.id
_entity.type
_entity.pdbx_description
1 polymer ?
#
loop_
_entity_poly.entity_id
_entity_poly.type
_entity_poly.pdbx_seq_one_letter_code
_entity_poly.pdbx_strand_id
1 'polypeptide(L)' 'MYRLDRTAFKAQTAEEASKADQIYYKNLTWQERLKIANYLNSVAYNYPVNNLPKMDKSAFTVRSRK' A
#
# COMPACT_ATOMS: atom_id res chain seq x y z
N MET A 1 1.80 -0.28 -25.05
CA MET A 1 1.06 0.94 -25.41
C MET A 1 -0.10 1.09 -24.43
N TYR A 2 0.04 1.92 -23.40
CA TYR A 2 -1.02 2.13 -22.41
C TYR A 2 -2.07 3.06 -23.01
N ARG A 3 -3.23 2.49 -23.37
CA ARG A 3 -4.41 3.28 -23.73
C ARG A 3 -4.87 4.03 -22.48
N LEU A 4 -5.14 5.32 -22.62
CA LEU A 4 -5.63 6.16 -21.54
C LEU A 4 -7.08 5.74 -21.24
N ASP A 5 -7.22 4.85 -20.27
CA ASP A 5 -8.52 4.35 -19.84
C ASP A 5 -9.27 5.48 -19.11
N ARG A 6 -10.24 6.06 -19.82
CA ARG A 6 -11.07 7.16 -19.32
C ARG A 6 -12.10 6.71 -18.29
N THR A 7 -12.20 5.41 -18.02
CA THR A 7 -13.08 4.82 -17.00
C THR A 7 -12.34 4.49 -15.71
N ALA A 8 -11.00 4.45 -15.74
CA ALA A 8 -10.19 4.11 -14.56
C ALA A 8 -10.23 5.19 -13.46
N PHE A 9 -10.57 6.43 -13.82
CA PHE A 9 -10.62 7.56 -12.89
C PHE A 9 -11.98 8.25 -12.96
N LYS A 10 -12.60 8.45 -11.79
CA LYS A 10 -13.81 9.27 -11.65
C LYS A 10 -13.42 10.68 -11.20
N ALA A 11 -14.11 11.69 -11.74
CA ALA A 11 -14.07 13.03 -11.17
C ALA A 11 -14.73 13.00 -9.80
N GLN A 12 -13.97 13.28 -8.75
CA GLN A 12 -14.44 13.32 -7.36
C GLN A 12 -13.62 14.33 -6.57
N THR A 13 -14.19 14.87 -5.51
CA THR A 13 -13.46 15.73 -4.56
C THR A 13 -12.50 14.90 -3.71
N ALA A 14 -11.51 15.55 -3.09
CA ALA A 14 -10.58 14.87 -2.17
C ALA A 14 -11.31 14.23 -0.97
N GLU A 15 -12.40 14.85 -0.51
CA GLU A 15 -13.22 14.33 0.58
C GLU A 15 -13.99 13.07 0.17
N GLU A 16 -14.58 13.08 -1.02
CA GLU A 16 -15.27 11.91 -1.59
C GLU A 16 -14.32 10.75 -1.84
N ALA A 17 -13.11 11.03 -2.34
CA ALA A 17 -12.07 10.02 -2.53
C ALA A 17 -11.68 9.38 -1.18
N SER A 18 -11.40 10.20 -0.18
CA SER A 18 -11.04 9.74 1.17
C SER A 18 -12.13 8.87 1.80
N LYS A 19 -13.41 9.29 1.67
CA LYS A 19 -14.56 8.52 2.14
C LYS A 19 -14.68 7.17 1.42
N ALA A 20 -14.58 7.16 0.09
CA ALA A 20 -14.69 5.94 -0.71
C ALA A 20 -13.56 4.94 -0.40
N ASP A 21 -12.32 5.44 -0.31
CA ASP A 21 -11.15 4.64 0.04
C ASP A 21 -11.28 4.07 1.44
N GLN A 22 -11.71 4.89 2.41
CA GLN A 22 -11.93 4.44 3.78
C GLN A 22 -12.92 3.28 3.86
N ILE A 23 -14.04 3.37 3.13
CA ILE A 23 -15.05 2.30 3.08
C ILE A 23 -14.46 1.03 2.45
N TYR A 24 -13.77 1.17 1.32
CA TYR A 24 -13.15 0.04 0.62
C TYR A 24 -12.13 -0.69 1.51
N TYR A 25 -11.16 0.04 2.07
CA TYR A 25 -10.12 -0.56 2.91
C TYR A 25 -10.68 -1.13 4.21
N LYS A 26 -11.75 -0.56 4.78
CA LYS A 26 -12.41 -1.10 5.98
C LYS A 26 -13.03 -2.48 5.75
N ASN A 27 -13.48 -2.77 4.54
CA ASN A 27 -14.09 -4.06 4.21
C ASN A 27 -13.06 -5.16 3.93
N LEU A 28 -11.80 -4.80 3.72
CA LEU A 28 -10.72 -5.76 3.51
C LEU A 28 -10.24 -6.39 4.81
N THR A 29 -9.80 -7.64 4.72
CA THR A 29 -9.06 -8.33 5.79
C THR A 29 -7.71 -7.64 6.04
N TRP A 30 -7.14 -7.84 7.24
CA TRP A 30 -5.85 -7.23 7.56
C TRP A 30 -4.73 -7.77 6.64
N GLN A 31 -4.83 -9.02 6.18
CA GLN A 31 -3.88 -9.61 5.23
C GLN A 31 -3.91 -8.91 3.88
N GLU A 32 -5.10 -8.62 3.35
CA GLU A 32 -5.25 -7.88 2.09
C GLU A 32 -4.72 -6.46 2.22
N ARG A 33 -5.01 -5.78 3.33
CA ARG A 33 -4.46 -4.44 3.61
C ARG A 33 -2.92 -4.45 3.63
N LEU A 34 -2.30 -5.47 4.24
CA LEU A 34 -0.85 -5.61 4.25
C LEU A 34 -0.28 -5.88 2.85
N LYS A 35 -0.97 -6.66 2.01
CA LYS A 35 -0.54 -6.87 0.62
C LYS A 35 -0.56 -5.56 -0.18
N ILE A 36 -1.62 -4.76 -0.03
CA ILE A 36 -1.71 -3.46 -0.69
C ILE A 36 -0.62 -2.51 -0.19
N ALA A 37 -0.43 -2.42 1.13
CA ALA A 37 0.63 -1.60 1.71
C ALA A 37 2.03 -2.03 1.23
N ASN A 38 2.30 -3.33 1.15
CA ASN A 38 3.55 -3.85 0.59
C ASN A 38 3.73 -3.44 -0.87
N TYR A 39 2.69 -3.56 -1.69
CA TYR A 39 2.74 -3.15 -3.09
C TYR A 39 3.04 -1.65 -3.22
N LEU A 40 2.34 -0.79 -2.49
CA LEU A 40 2.56 0.66 -2.53
C LEU A 40 3.99 1.03 -2.10
N ASN A 41 4.51 0.38 -1.05
CA ASN A 41 5.90 0.56 -0.62
C ASN A 41 6.90 0.10 -1.69
N SER A 42 6.62 -1.02 -2.38
CA SER A 42 7.48 -1.53 -3.44
C SER A 42 7.62 -0.54 -4.61
N VAL A 43 6.54 0.16 -4.95
CA VAL A 43 6.52 1.20 -5.97
C VAL A 43 7.28 2.43 -5.48
N ALA A 44 7.07 2.86 -4.23
CA ALA A 44 7.70 4.05 -3.66
C ALA A 44 9.22 3.91 -3.50
N TYR A 45 9.69 2.73 -3.07
CA TYR A 45 11.11 2.46 -2.79
C TYR A 45 11.78 1.61 -3.86
N ASN A 46 11.09 1.33 -4.96
CA ASN A 46 11.58 0.59 -6.12
C ASN A 46 12.24 -0.75 -5.78
N TYR A 47 11.54 -1.61 -5.01
CA TYR A 47 11.98 -2.96 -4.71
C TYR A 47 10.99 -4.01 -5.24
N PRO A 48 11.40 -5.28 -5.46
CA PRO A 48 10.49 -6.31 -5.93
C PRO A 48 9.48 -6.71 -4.83
N VAL A 49 8.17 -6.67 -5.13
CA VAL A 49 7.09 -7.01 -4.17
C VAL A 49 7.30 -8.36 -3.47
N ASN A 50 7.81 -9.35 -4.21
CA ASN A 50 8.04 -10.71 -3.74
C ASN A 50 9.43 -10.91 -3.11
N ASN A 51 10.29 -9.90 -3.14
CA ASN A 51 11.64 -9.95 -2.58
C ASN A 51 11.95 -8.64 -1.84
N LEU A 52 11.35 -8.51 -0.66
CA LEU A 52 11.54 -7.39 0.24
C LEU A 52 13.03 -7.24 0.64
N PRO A 53 13.56 -6.01 0.68
CA PRO A 53 14.87 -5.77 1.25
C PRO A 53 14.90 -6.21 2.71
N LYS A 54 15.91 -6.99 3.08
CA LYS A 54 16.06 -7.48 4.45
C LYS A 54 16.50 -6.32 5.35
N MET A 55 15.89 -6.24 6.52
CA MET A 55 16.29 -5.27 7.55
C MET A 55 17.73 -5.54 8.00
N ASP A 56 18.55 -4.49 8.04
CA ASP A 56 19.87 -4.56 8.63
C ASP A 56 19.77 -4.61 10.16
N LYS A 57 20.10 -5.78 10.72
CA LYS A 57 20.05 -6.03 12.16
C LYS A 57 21.25 -5.44 12.93
N SER A 58 22.27 -4.94 12.23
CA SER A 58 23.40 -4.26 12.87
C SER A 58 23.03 -2.84 13.32
N ALA A 59 22.16 -2.17 12.57
CA ALA A 59 21.68 -0.82 12.87
C ALA A 59 20.32 -0.82 13.61
N PHE A 60 19.45 -1.80 13.34
CA PHE A 60 18.09 -1.84 13.86
C PHE A 60 17.80 -3.11 14.67
N THR A 61 17.23 -2.95 15.87
CA THR A 61 16.87 -4.08 16.75
C THR A 61 15.45 -3.94 17.26
N VAL A 62 14.65 -5.01 17.16
CA VAL A 62 13.32 -5.07 17.80
C VAL A 62 13.52 -5.42 19.28
N ARG A 63 12.99 -4.60 20.19
CA ARG A 63 12.97 -4.88 21.63
C ARG A 63 11.53 -5.12 22.07
N SER A 64 11.22 -6.30 22.61
CA SER A 64 9.94 -6.52 23.29
C SER A 64 9.99 -5.88 24.66
N ARG A 65 8.97 -5.11 25.04
CA ARG A 65 8.76 -4.79 26.46
C ARG A 65 8.16 -6.02 27.15
N LYS A 66 8.71 -6.36 28.32
CA LYS A 66 8.17 -7.39 29.21
C LYS A 66 6.90 -6.87 29.88
#